data_AF-A0A853AAI8-F1
#
_entry.id   AF-A0A853AAI8-F1
#
_cell.length_a   1.000
_cell.length_b   1.000
_cell.length_c   1.000
_cell.angle_alpha   90.00
_cell.angle_beta   90.00
_cell.angle_gamma   90.00
#
_symmetry.space_group_name_H-M   'P 1'
#
loop_
_entity.id
_entity.type
_entity.pdbx_description
1 polymer ?
#
loop_
_entity_poly.entity_id
_entity_poly.type
_entity_poly.pdbx_seq_one_letter_code
_entity_poly.pdbx_strand_id
1 'polypeptide(L)'
;MGEHFRQPAPEEIDLPTVLGALADPVRLATVRAIDAAGELTCGQVHEEIGEPCGKSTMSHHLRILREAGLTGTRIDGARRLVSLRRDDLDARFPGLLGAVLARPVPGPARAADAAGATATTRGAGAREAGDAGENGQEPPRQRPLATRA
;
A
#
# COMPACT_ATOMS: atom_id res chain seq x y z
N MET A 1 -10.41 -23.17 -11.51
CA MET A 1 -11.69 -22.45 -11.40
C MET A 1 -11.33 -21.06 -10.92
N GLY A 2 -11.22 -20.09 -11.84
CA GLY A 2 -10.70 -18.77 -11.52
C GLY A 2 -11.65 -18.06 -10.57
N GLU A 3 -11.16 -17.58 -9.42
CA GLU A 3 -11.93 -16.64 -8.62
C GLU A 3 -12.18 -15.40 -9.49
N HIS A 4 -13.42 -15.24 -9.95
CA HIS A 4 -13.85 -14.04 -10.64
C HIS A 4 -13.92 -12.92 -9.59
N PHE A 5 -12.87 -12.11 -9.51
CA PHE A 5 -12.93 -10.91 -8.70
C PHE A 5 -13.99 -9.99 -9.28
N ARG A 6 -14.98 -9.64 -8.44
CA ARG A 6 -16.03 -8.69 -8.82
C ARG A 6 -15.37 -7.36 -9.22
N GLN A 7 -15.45 -7.04 -10.51
CA GLN A 7 -15.10 -5.77 -11.11
C GLN A 7 -16.23 -5.40 -12.07
N PRO A 8 -16.59 -4.11 -12.19
CA PRO A 8 -17.70 -3.68 -13.05
C PRO A 8 -17.42 -3.98 -14.52
N ALA A 9 -18.47 -4.22 -15.31
CA ALA A 9 -18.33 -4.24 -16.77
C ALA A 9 -17.84 -2.88 -17.28
N PRO A 10 -17.17 -2.80 -18.45
CA PRO A 10 -16.68 -1.54 -19.00
C PRO A 10 -17.76 -0.43 -19.08
N GLU A 11 -18.99 -0.81 -19.37
CA GLU A 11 -20.14 0.10 -19.51
C GLU A 11 -20.65 0.62 -18.16
N GLU A 12 -20.41 -0.13 -17.08
CA GLU A 12 -20.79 0.22 -15.70
C GLU A 12 -19.76 1.14 -15.03
N ILE A 13 -18.62 1.39 -15.68
CA ILE A 13 -17.61 2.32 -15.17
C ILE A 13 -18.17 3.74 -15.24
N ASP A 14 -18.25 4.37 -14.06
CA ASP A 14 -18.78 5.70 -13.83
C ASP A 14 -17.67 6.71 -13.50
N LEU A 15 -17.71 7.87 -14.16
CA LEU A 15 -16.64 8.89 -14.06
C LEU A 15 -16.46 9.46 -12.64
N PRO A 16 -17.51 9.89 -11.92
CA PRO A 16 -17.42 10.27 -10.51
C PRO A 16 -16.73 9.23 -9.63
N THR A 17 -17.07 7.95 -9.81
CA THR A 17 -16.46 6.84 -9.06
C THR A 17 -14.97 6.72 -9.36
N VAL A 18 -14.60 6.79 -10.64
CA VAL A 18 -13.19 6.76 -11.09
C VAL A 18 -12.41 7.94 -10.51
N LEU A 19 -12.94 9.16 -10.62
CA LEU A 19 -12.28 10.37 -10.10
C LEU A 19 -12.16 10.35 -8.58
N GLY A 20 -13.19 9.89 -7.87
CA GLY A 20 -13.16 9.69 -6.42
C GLY A 20 -12.10 8.67 -5.99
N ALA A 21 -11.93 7.60 -6.78
CA ALA A 21 -10.84 6.65 -6.56
C ALA A 21 -9.47 7.28 -6.85
N LEU A 22 -9.31 8.12 -7.86
CA LEU A 22 -8.03 8.77 -8.20
C LEU A 22 -7.68 9.96 -7.29
N ALA A 23 -8.64 10.50 -6.53
CA ALA A 23 -8.44 11.65 -5.65
C ALA A 23 -7.53 11.37 -4.43
N ASP A 24 -7.24 10.10 -4.13
CA ASP A 24 -6.34 9.72 -3.04
C ASP A 24 -4.90 9.56 -3.55
N PRO A 25 -3.91 10.18 -2.88
CA PRO A 25 -2.54 10.21 -3.36
C PRO A 25 -1.89 8.80 -3.41
N VAL A 26 -2.27 7.91 -2.49
CA VAL A 26 -1.73 6.54 -2.44
C VAL A 26 -2.32 5.71 -3.58
N ARG A 27 -3.64 5.83 -3.84
CA ARG A 27 -4.30 5.18 -4.99
C ARG A 27 -3.74 5.70 -6.31
N LEU A 28 -3.52 7.00 -6.44
CA LEU A 28 -2.93 7.59 -7.63
C LEU A 28 -1.49 7.09 -7.86
N ALA A 29 -0.67 7.05 -6.81
CA ALA A 29 0.69 6.48 -6.89
C ALA A 29 0.65 4.99 -7.27
N THR A 30 -0.29 4.23 -6.72
CA THR A 30 -0.51 2.81 -7.06
C THR A 30 -0.85 2.63 -8.53
N VAL A 31 -1.80 3.42 -9.07
CA VAL A 31 -2.18 3.37 -10.49
C VAL A 31 -0.99 3.73 -11.38
N ARG A 32 -0.18 4.73 -10.99
CA ARG A 32 1.04 5.12 -11.72
C ARG A 32 2.09 4.00 -11.74
N ALA A 33 2.30 3.31 -10.62
CA ALA A 33 3.22 2.17 -10.54
C ALA A 33 2.76 1.03 -11.46
N ILE A 34 1.46 0.72 -11.47
CA ILE A 34 0.88 -0.31 -12.34
C ILE A 34 0.98 0.11 -13.81
N ASP A 35 0.69 1.37 -14.16
CA ASP A 35 0.81 1.88 -15.54
C ASP A 35 2.26 1.80 -16.07
N ALA A 36 3.24 2.07 -15.20
CA ALA A 36 4.66 2.00 -15.57
C ALA A 36 5.17 0.57 -15.75
N ALA A 37 4.67 -0.38 -14.94
CA ALA A 37 5.12 -1.77 -14.95
C ALA A 37 4.25 -2.70 -15.84
N GLY A 38 3.05 -2.27 -16.22
CA GLY A 38 2.05 -3.06 -16.94
C GLY A 38 1.26 -3.99 -16.04
N GLU A 39 1.94 -4.96 -15.41
CA GLU A 39 1.34 -5.91 -14.47
C GLU A 39 2.20 -6.06 -13.22
N LEU A 40 1.58 -5.98 -12.04
CA LEU A 40 2.28 -6.14 -10.76
C LEU A 40 1.53 -7.10 -9.86
N THR A 41 2.26 -7.87 -9.05
CA THR A 41 1.65 -8.60 -7.93
C THR A 41 1.28 -7.65 -6.79
N CYS A 42 0.34 -8.04 -5.93
CA CYS A 42 -0.01 -7.25 -4.74
C CYS A 42 1.22 -6.95 -3.85
N GLY A 43 2.20 -7.85 -3.80
CA GLY A 43 3.45 -7.65 -3.07
C GLY A 43 4.33 -6.58 -3.71
N GLN A 44 4.51 -6.64 -5.03
CA GLN A 44 5.29 -5.64 -5.77
C GLN A 44 4.65 -4.25 -5.71
N VAL A 45 3.32 -4.16 -5.78
CA VAL A 45 2.62 -2.88 -5.57
C VAL A 45 2.95 -2.31 -4.19
N HIS A 46 2.98 -3.13 -3.14
CA HIS A 46 3.32 -2.67 -1.80
C HIS A 46 4.79 -2.22 -1.70
N GLU A 47 5.72 -2.93 -2.34
CA GLU A 47 7.14 -2.58 -2.40
C GLU A 47 7.39 -1.25 -3.13
N GLU A 48 6.69 -0.99 -4.24
CA GLU A 48 6.79 0.25 -5.02
C GLU A 48 6.27 1.48 -4.26
N ILE A 49 5.24 1.30 -3.41
CA ILE A 49 4.62 2.39 -2.64
C ILE A 49 5.31 2.61 -1.28
N GLY A 50 5.93 1.58 -0.72
CA GLY A 50 6.73 1.64 0.50
C GLY A 50 5.95 1.53 1.83
N GLU A 51 6.68 1.79 2.93
CA GLU A 51 6.31 1.47 4.32
C GLU A 51 5.36 2.41 5.11
N PRO A 52 4.79 3.53 4.61
CA PRO A 52 3.74 4.19 5.40
C PRO A 52 2.38 3.47 5.31
N CYS A 53 2.23 2.48 4.43
CA CYS A 53 0.97 1.80 4.19
C CYS A 53 1.07 0.29 4.48
N GLY A 54 0.50 -0.17 5.61
CA GLY A 54 0.50 -1.59 5.95
C GLY A 54 -0.24 -2.46 4.92
N LYS A 55 0.06 -3.77 4.90
CA LYS A 55 -0.51 -4.77 3.95
C LYS A 55 -2.06 -4.77 3.91
N SER A 56 -2.71 -4.50 5.04
CA SER A 56 -4.18 -4.40 5.13
C SER A 56 -4.72 -3.20 4.33
N THR A 57 -4.04 -2.06 4.44
CA THR A 57 -4.42 -0.81 3.78
C THR A 57 -4.21 -0.91 2.26
N MET A 58 -3.13 -1.54 1.79
CA MET A 58 -2.91 -1.80 0.36
C MET A 58 -3.98 -2.69 -0.26
N SER A 59 -4.40 -3.74 0.45
CA SER A 59 -5.49 -4.60 -0.01
C SER A 59 -6.80 -3.81 -0.16
N HIS A 60 -7.04 -2.85 0.74
CA HIS A 60 -8.19 -1.95 0.67
C HIS A 60 -8.10 -0.99 -0.54
N HIS A 61 -6.96 -0.35 -0.78
CA HIS A 61 -6.77 0.52 -1.94
C HIS A 61 -6.94 -0.24 -3.26
N LEU A 62 -6.36 -1.44 -3.38
CA LEU A 62 -6.51 -2.30 -4.57
C LEU A 62 -7.96 -2.73 -4.78
N ARG A 63 -8.70 -3.01 -3.71
CA ARG A 63 -10.14 -3.29 -3.80
C ARG A 63 -10.92 -2.08 -4.33
N ILE A 64 -10.70 -0.89 -3.78
CA ILE A 64 -11.38 0.34 -4.23
C ILE A 64 -11.08 0.59 -5.72
N LEU A 65 -9.82 0.47 -6.14
CA LEU A 65 -9.43 0.65 -7.54
C LEU A 65 -10.13 -0.35 -8.46
N ARG A 66 -10.26 -1.62 -8.03
CA ARG A 66 -10.97 -2.64 -8.79
C ARG A 66 -12.47 -2.37 -8.87
N GLU A 67 -13.08 -1.96 -7.76
CA GLU A 67 -14.51 -1.64 -7.69
C GLU A 67 -14.87 -0.40 -8.51
N ALA A 68 -13.95 0.55 -8.63
CA ALA A 68 -14.06 1.70 -9.52
C ALA A 68 -13.84 1.34 -11.01
N GLY A 69 -13.45 0.10 -11.33
CA GLY A 69 -13.15 -0.33 -12.69
C GLY A 69 -11.79 0.12 -13.22
N LEU A 70 -10.93 0.69 -12.37
CA LEU A 70 -9.59 1.13 -12.75
C LEU A 70 -8.65 -0.05 -13.00
N THR A 71 -8.67 -1.03 -12.10
CA THR A 71 -7.77 -2.18 -12.16
C THR A 71 -8.52 -3.49 -12.36
N GLY A 72 -7.85 -4.43 -13.02
CA GLY A 72 -8.24 -5.82 -13.11
C GLY A 72 -7.37 -6.69 -12.19
N THR A 73 -7.88 -7.84 -11.78
CA THR A 73 -7.07 -8.85 -11.09
C THR A 73 -7.17 -10.19 -11.80
N ARG A 74 -6.03 -10.75 -12.21
CA ARG A 74 -5.95 -12.10 -12.79
C ARG A 74 -5.12 -13.00 -11.87
N ILE A 75 -5.50 -14.28 -11.81
CA ILE A 75 -4.70 -15.32 -11.14
C ILE A 75 -3.81 -15.96 -12.18
N ASP A 76 -2.50 -15.93 -11.94
CA ASP A 76 -1.49 -16.58 -12.76
C ASP A 76 -0.72 -17.58 -11.87
N GLY A 77 -1.15 -18.84 -11.91
CA GLY A 77 -0.69 -19.88 -10.98
C GLY A 77 -1.01 -19.53 -9.52
N ALA A 78 0.03 -19.34 -8.70
CA ALA A 78 -0.11 -18.95 -7.30
C ALA A 78 -0.08 -17.43 -7.07
N ARG A 79 0.14 -16.64 -8.14
CA ARG A 79 0.30 -15.17 -8.04
C ARG A 79 -0.99 -14.47 -8.44
N ARG A 80 -1.31 -13.39 -7.73
CA ARG A 80 -2.40 -12.47 -8.07
C ARG A 80 -1.76 -11.27 -8.75
N LEU A 81 -2.00 -11.13 -10.05
CA LEU A 81 -1.54 -10.03 -10.88
C LEU A 81 -2.62 -8.96 -10.96
N VAL A 82 -2.20 -7.72 -10.79
CA VAL A 82 -3.03 -6.52 -10.91
C VAL A 82 -2.53 -5.75 -12.12
N SER A 83 -3.47 -5.39 -12.99
CA SER A 83 -3.21 -4.64 -14.21
C SER A 83 -4.19 -3.49 -14.36
N LEU A 84 -3.80 -2.45 -15.09
CA LEU A 84 -4.66 -1.31 -15.40
C LEU A 84 -5.58 -1.67 -16.57
N ARG A 85 -6.88 -1.37 -16.45
CA ARG A 85 -7.86 -1.56 -17.54
C ARG A 85 -7.83 -0.39 -18.51
N ARG A 86 -6.65 -0.10 -19.05
CA ARG A 86 -6.39 1.10 -19.84
C ARG A 86 -7.31 1.20 -21.06
N ASP A 87 -7.46 0.11 -21.80
CA ASP A 87 -8.27 0.09 -23.02
C ASP A 87 -9.74 0.41 -22.75
N ASP A 88 -10.30 -0.15 -21.67
CA ASP A 88 -11.69 0.10 -21.26
C ASP A 88 -11.90 1.57 -20.85
N LEU A 89 -10.96 2.11 -20.08
CA LEU A 89 -11.01 3.49 -19.59
C LEU A 89 -10.79 4.50 -20.71
N ASP A 90 -9.87 4.24 -21.65
CA ASP A 90 -9.63 5.11 -22.79
C ASP A 90 -10.80 5.04 -23.80
N ALA A 91 -11.49 3.89 -23.93
CA ALA A 91 -12.70 3.78 -24.73
C ALA A 91 -13.88 4.56 -24.14
N ARG A 92 -14.02 4.57 -22.80
CA ARG A 92 -15.12 5.26 -22.09
C ARG A 92 -14.84 6.75 -21.87
N PHE A 93 -13.60 7.09 -21.53
CA PHE A 93 -13.15 8.43 -21.14
C PHE A 93 -11.83 8.77 -21.84
N PRO A 94 -11.86 9.00 -23.16
CA PRO A 94 -10.65 9.22 -23.94
C PRO A 94 -9.84 10.40 -23.41
N GLY A 95 -8.54 10.17 -23.14
CA GLY A 95 -7.61 11.19 -22.66
C GLY A 95 -7.63 11.44 -21.15
N LEU A 96 -8.54 10.83 -20.39
CA LEU A 96 -8.60 10.98 -18.92
C LEU A 96 -7.33 10.45 -18.26
N LEU A 97 -6.95 9.20 -18.57
CA LEU A 97 -5.75 8.59 -17.98
C LEU A 97 -4.50 9.35 -18.41
N GLY A 98 -4.42 9.79 -19.66
CA GLY A 98 -3.33 10.66 -20.12
C GLY A 98 -3.22 11.94 -19.29
N ALA A 99 -4.34 12.62 -19.02
CA ALA A 99 -4.36 13.85 -18.23
C ALA A 99 -4.03 13.63 -16.74
N VAL A 100 -4.55 12.56 -16.13
CA VAL A 100 -4.36 12.28 -14.70
C VAL A 100 -3.00 11.65 -14.41
N LEU A 101 -2.45 10.87 -15.35
CA LEU A 101 -1.15 10.21 -15.22
C LEU A 101 0.00 11.03 -15.81
N ALA A 102 -0.27 12.09 -16.58
CA ALA A 102 0.75 13.09 -16.90
C ALA A 102 1.45 13.57 -15.62
N ARG A 103 2.79 13.53 -15.59
CA ARG A 103 3.60 14.01 -14.46
C ARG A 103 3.60 15.55 -14.46
N PRO A 104 3.58 16.24 -13.30
CA PRO A 104 4.57 16.02 -12.24
C PRO A 104 4.01 16.07 -10.80
N VAL A 105 4.29 15.05 -9.97
CA VAL A 105 4.38 15.22 -8.51
C VAL A 105 5.54 14.35 -8.01
N PRO A 106 6.60 14.94 -7.40
CA PRO A 106 7.52 14.15 -6.59
C PRO A 106 6.72 13.48 -5.48
N GLY A 107 6.88 12.15 -5.34
CA GLY A 107 6.23 11.35 -4.30
C GLY A 107 6.39 12.00 -2.92
N PRO A 108 5.48 11.71 -1.96
CA PRO A 108 5.34 12.48 -0.73
C PRO A 108 6.72 12.72 -0.12
N ALA A 109 7.22 13.95 -0.27
CA ALA A 109 8.42 14.40 0.40
C ALA A 109 8.12 14.19 1.88
N ARG A 110 8.86 13.26 2.46
CA ARG A 110 8.82 12.78 3.83
C ARG A 110 7.89 13.61 4.74
N ALA A 111 6.85 12.97 5.26
CA ALA A 111 6.23 13.34 6.53
C ALA A 111 7.22 13.08 7.69
N ALA A 112 8.40 13.70 7.60
CA ALA A 112 9.43 13.74 8.62
C ALA A 112 9.68 15.21 8.99
N ASP A 113 8.61 15.96 9.30
CA ASP A 113 8.66 17.27 9.96
C ASP A 113 7.25 17.65 10.47
N ALA A 114 6.70 16.89 11.43
CA ALA A 114 5.67 17.36 12.39
C ALA A 114 5.26 16.27 13.38
N ALA A 115 6.09 16.05 14.41
CA ALA A 115 5.64 15.64 15.74
C ALA A 115 6.76 15.90 16.76
N GLY A 116 7.20 17.16 16.83
CA GLY A 116 8.01 17.69 17.93
C GLY A 116 7.16 18.61 18.80
N ALA A 117 7.13 18.30 20.08
CA ALA A 117 6.88 19.20 21.22
C ALA A 117 5.46 19.76 21.45
N THR A 118 4.80 19.20 22.47
CA THR A 118 4.08 20.03 23.45
C THR A 118 4.72 19.80 24.82
N ALA A 119 5.63 20.69 25.18
CA ALA A 119 6.07 20.88 26.55
C ALA A 119 5.03 21.74 27.30
N THR A 120 4.46 21.19 28.37
CA THR A 120 3.92 21.98 29.48
C THR A 120 4.75 21.64 30.72
N THR A 121 5.29 22.68 31.35
CA THR A 121 6.26 22.62 32.44
C THR A 121 5.63 22.97 33.79
N ARG A 122 6.09 22.26 34.85
CA ARG A 122 6.12 22.55 36.31
C ARG A 122 4.82 22.38 37.13
N GLY A 123 4.83 21.71 38.30
CA GLY A 123 5.91 21.05 39.04
C GLY A 123 5.50 20.44 40.40
N ALA A 124 6.50 19.83 41.06
CA ALA A 124 6.69 19.51 42.49
C ALA A 124 5.80 18.47 43.20
N GLY A 125 6.43 17.41 43.76
CA GLY A 125 5.95 16.76 44.99
C GLY A 125 6.12 15.24 45.17
N ALA A 126 7.36 14.79 45.40
CA ALA A 126 7.80 13.78 46.39
C ALA A 126 7.16 12.34 46.52
N ARG A 127 8.10 11.38 46.62
CA ARG A 127 8.13 10.10 47.41
C ARG A 127 7.96 8.76 46.67
N GLU A 128 9.12 8.09 46.54
CA GLU A 128 9.49 6.68 46.81
C GLU A 128 8.43 5.56 46.71
N ALA A 129 8.74 4.50 45.95
CA ALA A 129 9.21 3.19 46.46
C ALA A 129 8.98 2.03 45.46
N GLY A 130 10.03 1.24 45.17
CA GLY A 130 10.02 -0.18 44.76
C GLY A 130 9.30 -0.56 43.45
N ASP A 131 9.62 -1.62 42.71
CA ASP A 131 10.52 -2.75 42.86
C ASP A 131 10.60 -3.47 41.49
N ALA A 132 11.72 -4.19 41.29
CA ALA A 132 11.97 -5.34 40.42
C ALA A 132 11.31 -5.48 39.04
N GLY A 133 12.14 -5.77 38.03
CA GLY A 133 11.66 -6.32 36.77
C GLY A 133 12.71 -6.48 35.66
N GLU A 134 13.84 -7.10 36.00
CA GLU A 134 14.81 -7.82 35.17
C GLU A 134 14.87 -7.59 33.63
N ASN A 135 16.03 -7.07 33.22
CA ASN A 135 16.51 -6.99 31.84
C ASN A 135 16.98 -8.37 31.35
N GLY A 136 16.57 -8.77 30.14
CA GLY A 136 17.11 -9.93 29.43
C GLY A 136 17.50 -9.56 28.00
N GLN A 137 18.71 -9.03 27.85
CA GLN A 137 19.29 -8.59 26.59
C GLN A 137 20.05 -9.73 25.88
N GLU A 138 19.51 -10.18 24.75
CA GLU A 138 20.18 -10.51 23.48
C GLU A 138 21.37 -11.54 23.45
N PRO A 139 21.98 -11.91 22.29
CA PRO A 139 22.11 -13.29 21.76
C PRO A 139 23.60 -13.76 21.67
N PRO A 140 24.11 -14.45 20.60
CA PRO A 140 23.87 -15.79 20.01
C PRO A 140 25.11 -16.74 20.13
N ARG A 141 25.08 -17.88 19.39
CA ARG A 141 26.20 -18.78 18.96
C ARG A 141 26.50 -19.93 19.95
N GLN A 142 26.75 -21.20 19.60
CA GLN A 142 27.32 -21.84 18.41
C GLN A 142 27.07 -23.38 18.49
N ARG A 143 26.93 -24.06 17.34
CA ARG A 143 27.13 -25.53 17.13
C ARG A 143 28.61 -25.90 17.50
N PRO A 144 29.06 -27.17 17.67
CA PRO A 144 28.59 -28.37 16.98
C PRO A 144 28.78 -29.75 17.68
N LEU A 145 28.38 -30.80 16.93
CA LEU A 145 28.98 -32.13 16.77
C LEU A 145 29.19 -33.09 17.97
N ALA A 146 28.51 -34.24 17.83
CA ALA A 146 29.09 -35.57 17.71
C ALA A 146 29.10 -36.51 18.94
N THR A 147 28.64 -37.74 18.63
CA THR A 147 29.21 -39.06 19.04
C THR A 147 28.50 -39.84 20.15
N ARG A 148 27.86 -40.93 19.69
CA ARG A 148 27.73 -42.30 20.24
C ARG A 148 27.10 -42.53 21.63
N ALA A 149 26.13 -43.44 21.66
CA ALA A 149 26.34 -44.84 22.06
C ALA A 149 25.35 -45.73 21.32
#